data_AF-A0A844XRX9-F1
#
_entry.id   AF-A0A844XRX9-F1
#
_cell.length_a   1.000
_cell.length_b   1.000
_cell.length_c   1.000
_cell.angle_alpha   90.00
_cell.angle_beta   90.00
_cell.angle_gamma   90.00
#
_symmetry.space_group_name_H-M   'P 1'
#
loop_
_entity.id
_entity.type
_entity.pdbx_description
1 polymer ?
#
loop_
_entity_poly.entity_id
_entity_poly.type
_entity_poly.pdbx_seq_one_letter_code
_entity_poly.pdbx_strand_id
1 'polypeptide(L)'
;MQAAVALTGRQFGLDWLRIGAFGLLIVYHIGMFFVPWGWHVKTAEPIDWAVWPMMAINPWRLMLLFVISGVVSRALITKLVRPGSFAASRSIRLLLPLLAGMVIFVAPQPWFELRDRGGYEDGLLHFWLNDYFEFGGSRGTPLPTWNHLWFIAYLWVYTMGLAILAALPVELRPKIQHGFDKLFSGWRLIVLPIVWLTIVRYALHPAFGETHALVDDPYAHAVYGFSFFFGVALARSNTAWTGILGAWKHLLLIAVLACLAMFAIHAQGNGSALIEASRIAARATLAWCAILGLLGFAQSHLHRDSQARRYLTEAIFPFYIVHQTIIIAVGFWLKQTGIAAPSQFAIILFATLAGCILTYELGRRVGWLRPFLGLKRKAPIQKKREDDAETGHGKLKRQRPHRSELCHGSPLPRGRDFLTAAFALPAPVHGRAAIGPKVAIRCPSYSCRVKPKIPELCGFSLMAHPTGADKEASPSSKAFTNAVRASREREGRLAMTASAQRWSSL
;
A
#
# COMPACT_ATOMS: atom_id res chain seq x y z
N MET A 1 -4.29 18.73 -23.71
CA MET A 1 -2.83 18.90 -23.50
C MET A 1 -2.40 18.91 -22.03
N GLN A 2 -3.12 19.58 -21.10
CA GLN A 2 -2.74 19.60 -19.67
C GLN A 2 -2.69 18.22 -18.99
N ALA A 3 -3.55 17.27 -19.37
CA ALA A 3 -3.52 15.90 -18.85
C ALA A 3 -2.28 15.09 -19.28
N ALA A 4 -1.70 15.39 -20.46
CA ALA A 4 -0.51 14.71 -20.97
C ALA A 4 0.79 15.31 -20.39
N VAL A 5 0.81 16.63 -20.13
CA VAL A 5 1.94 17.32 -19.50
C VAL A 5 2.06 16.99 -18.00
N ALA A 6 0.95 16.63 -17.35
CA ALA A 6 0.97 16.20 -15.95
C ALA A 6 1.75 14.90 -15.72
N LEU A 7 2.00 14.07 -16.74
CA LEU A 7 2.58 12.72 -16.59
C LEU A 7 4.11 12.65 -16.77
N THR A 8 4.77 13.74 -17.15
CA THR A 8 6.23 13.78 -17.41
C THR A 8 7.04 14.51 -16.32
N GLY A 9 6.38 15.18 -15.37
CA GLY A 9 6.99 15.83 -14.21
C GLY A 9 6.97 14.99 -12.92
N ARG A 10 7.68 15.43 -11.87
CA ARG A 10 7.58 14.82 -10.53
C ARG A 10 6.15 15.02 -10.01
N GLN A 11 5.46 13.91 -9.74
CA GLN A 11 4.06 13.91 -9.28
C GLN A 11 3.95 14.37 -7.83
N PHE A 12 3.99 15.68 -7.59
CA PHE A 12 3.90 16.25 -6.25
C PHE A 12 2.64 15.81 -5.50
N GLY A 13 1.51 15.66 -6.22
CA GLY A 13 0.25 15.21 -5.64
C GLY A 13 0.34 13.81 -5.06
N LEU A 14 0.94 12.87 -5.80
CA LEU A 14 1.13 11.49 -5.31
C LEU A 14 2.13 11.40 -4.16
N ASP A 15 3.16 12.25 -4.14
CA ASP A 15 4.10 12.33 -3.01
C ASP A 15 3.37 12.83 -1.75
N TRP A 16 2.57 13.89 -1.85
CA TRP A 16 1.77 14.39 -0.74
C TRP A 16 0.72 13.39 -0.26
N LEU A 17 0.06 12.70 -1.19
CA LEU A 17 -0.94 11.70 -0.83
C LEU A 17 -0.31 10.52 -0.09
N ARG A 18 0.89 10.09 -0.50
CA ARG A 18 1.67 9.08 0.23
C ARG A 18 2.05 9.57 1.63
N ILE A 19 2.55 10.79 1.76
CA ILE A 19 2.91 11.40 3.05
C ILE A 19 1.69 11.42 3.97
N GLY A 20 0.55 11.90 3.47
CA GLY A 20 -0.71 11.94 4.23
C GLY A 20 -1.20 10.55 4.62
N ALA A 21 -1.17 9.57 3.72
CA ALA A 21 -1.61 8.21 3.99
C ALA A 21 -0.76 7.50 5.06
N PHE A 22 0.57 7.64 5.02
CA PHE A 22 1.43 7.12 6.08
C PHE A 22 1.31 7.90 7.39
N GLY A 23 1.16 9.22 7.34
CA GLY A 23 0.92 10.04 8.54
C GLY A 23 -0.38 9.64 9.24
N LEU A 24 -1.46 9.48 8.47
CA LEU A 24 -2.74 8.97 8.95
C LEU A 24 -2.63 7.55 9.49
N LEU A 25 -1.81 6.71 8.86
CA LEU A 25 -1.53 5.36 9.34
C LEU A 25 -0.86 5.38 10.72
N ILE A 26 0.07 6.29 11.00
CA ILE A 26 0.68 6.43 12.33
C ILE A 26 -0.39 6.74 13.37
N VAL A 27 -1.24 7.74 13.11
CA VAL A 27 -2.35 8.11 14.02
C VAL A 27 -3.34 6.95 14.19
N TYR A 28 -3.61 6.20 13.12
CA TYR A 28 -4.43 4.99 13.18
C TYR A 28 -3.84 3.95 14.14
N HIS A 29 -2.53 3.70 14.10
CA HIS A 29 -1.87 2.75 15.02
C HIS A 29 -1.89 3.23 16.47
N ILE A 30 -1.89 4.56 16.71
CA ILE A 30 -2.13 5.11 18.05
C ILE A 30 -3.58 4.81 18.48
N GLY A 31 -4.55 5.03 17.59
CA GLY A 31 -5.96 4.68 17.85
C GLY A 31 -6.17 3.19 18.15
N MET A 32 -5.37 2.30 17.53
CA MET A 32 -5.41 0.86 17.79
C MET A 32 -5.06 0.49 19.24
N PHE A 33 -4.36 1.35 19.99
CA PHE A 33 -4.15 1.16 21.42
C PHE A 33 -5.45 1.33 22.24
N PHE A 34 -6.38 2.17 21.77
CA PHE A 34 -7.57 2.60 22.51
C PHE A 34 -8.87 1.87 22.13
N VAL A 35 -9.00 1.33 20.92
CA VAL A 35 -10.22 0.61 20.49
C VAL A 35 -10.39 -0.75 21.18
N PRO A 36 -11.53 -1.45 21.11
CA PRO A 36 -11.67 -2.81 21.67
C PRO A 36 -11.05 -3.93 20.82
N TRP A 37 -10.54 -3.65 19.62
CA TRP A 37 -10.00 -4.67 18.70
C TRP A 37 -8.67 -5.30 19.16
N GLY A 38 -8.38 -6.51 18.69
CA GLY A 38 -7.11 -7.19 18.96
C GLY A 38 -5.89 -6.39 18.50
N TRP A 39 -4.89 -6.27 19.37
CA TRP A 39 -3.60 -5.61 19.11
C TRP A 39 -2.55 -6.07 20.13
N HIS A 40 -1.29 -5.66 19.96
CA HIS A 40 -0.16 -5.99 20.82
C HIS A 40 -0.37 -5.64 22.30
N VAL A 41 -0.47 -4.34 22.60
CA VAL A 41 -0.70 -3.81 23.94
C VAL A 41 -1.86 -2.82 23.86
N LYS A 42 -2.74 -2.83 24.87
CA LYS A 42 -3.96 -2.03 24.93
C LYS A 42 -3.99 -1.18 26.19
N THR A 43 -4.74 -0.08 26.14
CA THR A 43 -5.18 0.59 27.37
C THR A 43 -6.02 -0.37 28.23
N ALA A 44 -6.05 -0.14 29.54
CA ALA A 44 -6.85 -0.92 30.48
C ALA A 44 -8.36 -0.78 30.20
N GLU A 45 -8.80 0.41 29.79
CA GLU A 45 -10.20 0.73 29.49
C GLU A 45 -10.34 1.19 28.03
N PRO A 46 -10.80 0.31 27.12
CA PRO A 46 -11.04 0.67 25.74
C PRO A 46 -12.10 1.77 25.56
N ILE A 47 -11.98 2.53 24.48
CA ILE A 47 -12.86 3.63 24.11
C ILE A 47 -13.76 3.21 22.95
N ASP A 48 -15.04 3.01 23.22
CA ASP A 48 -15.99 2.52 22.22
C ASP A 48 -16.17 3.48 21.04
N TRP A 49 -16.24 4.79 21.28
CA TRP A 49 -16.44 5.76 20.20
C TRP A 49 -15.24 5.83 19.24
N ALA A 50 -14.05 5.40 19.67
CA ALA A 50 -12.85 5.41 18.82
C ALA A 50 -12.96 4.41 17.65
N VAL A 51 -13.90 3.46 17.71
CA VAL A 51 -14.20 2.52 16.62
C VAL A 51 -14.63 3.26 15.35
N TRP A 52 -15.48 4.28 15.46
CA TRP A 52 -16.06 4.99 14.31
C TRP A 52 -15.01 5.64 13.39
N PRO A 53 -14.09 6.50 13.87
CA PRO A 53 -13.04 7.04 13.01
C PRO A 53 -12.11 5.95 12.46
N MET A 54 -11.88 4.86 13.21
CA MET A 54 -11.07 3.73 12.72
C MET A 54 -11.74 2.99 11.57
N MET A 55 -13.05 2.74 11.66
CA MET A 55 -13.83 2.15 10.59
C MET A 55 -13.86 3.04 9.33
N ALA A 56 -13.90 4.36 9.46
CA ALA A 56 -13.87 5.27 8.31
C ALA A 56 -12.53 5.22 7.53
N ILE A 57 -11.43 5.04 8.26
CA ILE A 57 -10.07 5.11 7.70
C ILE A 57 -9.61 3.74 7.18
N ASN A 58 -10.03 2.66 7.82
CA ASN A 58 -9.52 1.33 7.54
C ASN A 58 -9.67 0.84 6.09
N PRO A 59 -10.82 1.01 5.43
CA PRO A 59 -11.09 0.36 4.14
C PRO A 59 -10.18 0.79 2.99
N TRP A 60 -9.66 2.02 3.01
CA TRP A 60 -8.93 2.58 1.85
C TRP A 60 -7.44 2.84 2.10
N ARG A 61 -7.00 3.09 3.34
CA ARG A 61 -5.66 3.66 3.61
C ARG A 61 -4.51 2.83 3.02
N LEU A 62 -4.54 1.50 3.20
CA LEU A 62 -3.47 0.60 2.78
C LEU A 62 -3.55 0.29 1.29
N MET A 63 -4.77 0.05 0.79
CA MET A 63 -5.02 -0.11 -0.65
C MET A 63 -4.54 1.11 -1.44
N LEU A 64 -4.79 2.32 -0.94
CA LEU A 64 -4.29 3.56 -1.53
C LEU A 64 -2.77 3.56 -1.67
N LEU A 65 -2.04 3.15 -0.61
CA LEU A 65 -0.58 3.05 -0.64
C LEU A 65 -0.11 2.03 -1.68
N PHE A 66 -0.80 0.89 -1.86
CA PHE A 66 -0.50 -0.07 -2.91
C PHE A 66 -0.75 0.51 -4.32
N VAL A 67 -1.88 1.20 -4.55
CA VAL A 67 -2.15 1.89 -5.83
C VAL A 67 -1.05 2.90 -6.15
N ILE A 68 -0.71 3.78 -5.21
CA ILE A 68 0.36 4.77 -5.39
C ILE A 68 1.71 4.09 -5.67
N SER A 69 2.00 2.99 -4.95
CA SER A 69 3.23 2.22 -5.14
C SER A 69 3.29 1.56 -6.52
N GLY A 70 2.17 1.10 -7.05
CA GLY A 70 2.04 0.62 -8.42
C GLY A 70 2.34 1.71 -9.44
N VAL A 71 1.73 2.89 -9.28
CA VAL A 71 1.96 4.05 -10.16
C VAL A 71 3.45 4.42 -10.22
N VAL A 72 4.09 4.52 -9.06
CA VAL A 72 5.51 4.85 -8.97
C VAL A 72 6.41 3.72 -9.47
N SER A 73 6.04 2.46 -9.27
CA SER A 73 6.80 1.33 -9.80
C SER A 73 6.81 1.31 -11.34
N ARG A 74 5.70 1.67 -11.99
CA ARG A 74 5.63 1.83 -13.45
C ARG A 74 6.51 2.99 -13.96
N ALA A 75 6.58 4.09 -13.22
CA ALA A 75 7.48 5.20 -13.54
C ALA A 75 8.96 4.87 -13.31
N LEU A 76 9.27 3.95 -12.40
CA LEU A 76 10.65 3.52 -12.13
C LEU A 76 11.15 2.49 -13.15
N ILE A 77 10.31 1.54 -13.53
CA ILE A 77 10.71 0.48 -14.47
C ILE A 77 10.96 1.02 -15.89
N THR A 78 10.29 2.11 -16.28
CA THR A 78 10.56 2.80 -17.55
C THR A 78 11.93 3.49 -17.58
N LYS A 79 12.49 3.83 -16.41
CA LYS A 79 13.84 4.40 -16.28
C LYS A 79 14.93 3.32 -16.22
N LEU A 80 14.59 2.13 -15.74
CA LEU A 80 15.52 1.01 -15.58
C LEU A 80 15.35 0.06 -16.77
N VAL A 81 16.19 0.24 -17.78
CA VAL A 81 16.11 -0.40 -19.10
C VAL A 81 16.00 -1.94 -19.05
N ARG A 82 16.56 -2.58 -18.00
CA ARG A 82 16.56 -4.04 -17.84
C ARG A 82 15.69 -4.48 -16.65
N PRO A 83 14.77 -5.46 -16.83
CA PRO A 83 13.96 -6.01 -15.74
C PRO A 83 14.78 -6.53 -14.56
N GLY A 84 15.92 -7.18 -14.81
CA GLY A 84 16.82 -7.66 -13.77
C GLY A 84 17.42 -6.54 -12.91
N SER A 85 17.80 -5.40 -13.51
CA SER A 85 18.30 -4.23 -12.78
C SER A 85 17.20 -3.57 -11.94
N PHE A 86 15.96 -3.57 -12.43
CA PHE A 86 14.79 -3.14 -11.65
C PHE A 86 14.56 -4.06 -10.44
N ALA A 87 14.54 -5.38 -10.64
CA ALA A 87 14.36 -6.36 -9.58
C ALA A 87 15.44 -6.23 -8.49
N ALA A 88 16.72 -6.24 -8.88
CA ALA A 88 17.84 -6.10 -7.94
C ALA A 88 17.78 -4.79 -7.15
N SER A 89 17.53 -3.65 -7.82
CA SER A 89 17.40 -2.37 -7.14
C SER A 89 16.21 -2.34 -6.16
N ARG A 90 15.12 -3.05 -6.45
CA ARG A 90 13.96 -3.13 -5.57
C ARG A 90 14.21 -4.06 -4.40
N SER A 91 14.82 -5.22 -4.61
CA SER A 91 15.18 -6.16 -3.54
C SER A 91 16.06 -5.49 -2.48
N ILE A 92 17.13 -4.80 -2.88
CA ILE A 92 18.00 -4.10 -1.91
C ILE A 92 17.24 -3.00 -1.15
N ARG A 93 16.33 -2.27 -1.81
CA ARG A 93 15.61 -1.15 -1.18
C ARG A 93 14.42 -1.57 -0.30
N LEU A 94 13.95 -2.80 -0.42
CA LEU A 94 12.80 -3.31 0.32
C LEU A 94 13.20 -4.38 1.34
N LEU A 95 13.96 -5.41 0.91
CA LEU A 95 14.35 -6.51 1.78
C LEU A 95 15.37 -6.11 2.84
N LEU A 96 16.34 -5.25 2.50
CA LEU A 96 17.34 -4.82 3.49
C LEU A 96 16.69 -4.02 4.65
N PRO A 97 15.85 -2.99 4.39
CA PRO A 97 15.09 -2.35 5.46
C PRO A 97 14.11 -3.28 6.17
N LEU A 98 13.49 -4.24 5.46
CA LEU A 98 12.58 -5.19 6.08
C LEU A 98 13.30 -6.07 7.10
N LEU A 99 14.40 -6.71 6.72
CA LEU A 99 15.17 -7.60 7.60
C LEU A 99 15.75 -6.83 8.79
N ALA A 100 16.31 -5.65 8.56
CA ALA A 100 16.78 -4.79 9.64
C ALA A 100 15.64 -4.30 10.53
N GLY A 101 14.50 -3.98 9.94
CA GLY A 101 13.24 -3.68 10.60
C GLY A 101 12.82 -4.80 11.55
N MET A 102 12.79 -6.04 11.06
CA MET A 102 12.45 -7.23 11.84
C MET A 102 13.37 -7.38 13.05
N VAL A 103 14.69 -7.43 12.80
CA VAL A 103 15.70 -7.73 13.82
C VAL A 103 15.83 -6.63 14.88
N ILE A 104 15.76 -5.36 14.48
CA ILE A 104 16.08 -4.23 15.37
C ILE A 104 14.82 -3.58 15.92
N PHE A 105 13.87 -3.26 15.05
CA PHE A 105 12.75 -2.40 15.41
C PHE A 105 11.50 -3.19 15.80
N VAL A 106 11.22 -4.32 15.14
CA VAL A 106 10.01 -5.11 15.41
C VAL A 106 10.22 -6.05 16.59
N ALA A 107 11.43 -6.58 16.80
CA ALA A 107 11.72 -7.53 17.88
C ALA A 107 11.21 -7.13 19.28
N PRO A 108 11.27 -5.86 19.71
CA PRO A 108 10.69 -5.46 21.00
C PRO A 108 9.16 -5.58 21.08
N GLN A 109 8.44 -5.52 19.95
CA GLN A 109 6.97 -5.53 19.93
C GLN A 109 6.36 -6.82 20.54
N PRO A 110 6.71 -8.04 20.07
CA PRO A 110 6.22 -9.27 20.68
C PRO A 110 6.72 -9.44 22.12
N TRP A 111 7.90 -8.91 22.48
CA TRP A 111 8.35 -8.94 23.87
C TRP A 111 7.41 -8.13 24.78
N PHE A 112 7.05 -6.90 24.40
CA PHE A 112 6.06 -6.12 25.14
C PHE A 112 4.71 -6.83 25.21
N GLU A 113 4.23 -7.41 24.11
CA GLU A 113 2.97 -8.18 24.07
C GLU A 113 3.00 -9.39 25.01
N LEU A 114 4.10 -10.16 25.05
CA LEU A 114 4.25 -11.31 25.94
C LEU A 114 4.32 -10.90 27.41
N ARG A 115 5.03 -9.81 27.72
CA ARG A 115 5.06 -9.19 29.06
C ARG A 115 3.66 -8.74 29.47
N ASP A 116 2.91 -8.14 28.55
CA ASP A 116 1.56 -7.64 28.80
C ASP A 116 0.57 -8.75 29.16
N ARG A 117 0.74 -9.92 28.55
CA ARG A 117 -0.07 -11.12 28.82
C ARG A 117 0.35 -11.86 30.09
N GLY A 118 1.42 -11.46 30.76
CA GLY A 118 1.96 -12.14 31.95
C GLY A 118 2.61 -13.50 31.66
N GLY A 119 3.00 -13.75 30.40
CA GLY A 119 3.54 -15.04 29.95
C GLY A 119 5.06 -15.10 29.80
N TYR A 120 5.78 -14.03 30.16
CA TYR A 120 7.22 -13.92 29.93
C TYR A 120 7.88 -12.95 30.92
N GLU A 121 8.86 -13.42 31.68
CA GLU A 121 9.51 -12.62 32.73
C GLU A 121 10.90 -12.12 32.36
N ASP A 122 11.56 -12.75 31.39
CA ASP A 122 12.92 -12.41 31.02
C ASP A 122 13.03 -11.04 30.34
N GLY A 123 14.21 -10.42 30.50
CA GLY A 123 14.51 -9.13 29.91
C GLY A 123 14.58 -9.16 28.39
N LEU A 124 14.39 -8.00 27.75
CA LEU A 124 14.40 -7.86 26.29
C LEU A 124 15.67 -8.41 25.62
N LEU A 125 16.84 -8.26 26.26
CA LEU A 125 18.10 -8.77 25.71
C LEU A 125 18.13 -10.31 25.70
N HIS A 126 17.64 -10.95 26.76
CA HIS A 126 17.52 -12.41 26.80
C HIS A 126 16.56 -12.88 25.71
N PHE A 127 15.39 -12.25 25.61
CA PHE A 127 14.42 -12.54 24.56
C PHE A 127 15.04 -12.43 23.17
N TRP A 128 15.76 -11.34 22.89
CA TRP A 128 16.37 -11.11 21.58
C TRP A 128 17.47 -12.13 21.25
N LEU A 129 18.30 -12.52 22.22
CA LEU A 129 19.40 -13.46 22.01
C LEU A 129 18.96 -14.92 21.93
N ASN A 130 17.96 -15.32 22.73
CA ASN A 130 17.64 -16.73 22.95
C ASN A 130 16.27 -17.16 22.39
N ASP A 131 15.29 -16.24 22.34
CA ASP A 131 13.89 -16.63 22.08
C ASP A 131 13.30 -16.06 20.78
N TYR A 132 13.74 -14.87 20.36
CA TYR A 132 13.15 -14.18 19.21
C TYR A 132 13.37 -14.91 17.88
N PHE A 133 14.44 -15.70 17.80
CA PHE A 133 14.83 -16.46 16.60
C PHE A 133 14.43 -17.94 16.68
N GLU A 134 13.27 -18.26 17.27
CA GLU A 134 12.77 -19.65 17.36
C GLU A 134 12.25 -20.22 16.02
N PHE A 135 11.91 -19.38 15.04
CA PHE A 135 11.32 -19.78 13.75
C PHE A 135 10.06 -20.65 13.90
N GLY A 136 9.21 -20.29 14.86
CA GLY A 136 8.00 -21.02 15.22
C GLY A 136 6.97 -20.10 15.85
N GLY A 137 5.87 -20.66 16.36
CA GLY A 137 4.81 -19.93 17.05
C GLY A 137 4.60 -20.42 18.48
N SER A 138 5.66 -20.90 19.14
CA SER A 138 5.55 -21.61 20.43
C SER A 138 4.98 -20.71 21.52
N ARG A 139 5.19 -19.40 21.38
CA ARG A 139 4.77 -18.34 22.31
C ARG A 139 3.46 -17.65 21.91
N GLY A 140 2.68 -18.27 21.02
CA GLY A 140 1.37 -17.77 20.57
C GLY A 140 1.41 -16.71 19.46
N THR A 141 2.60 -16.33 18.99
CA THR A 141 2.78 -15.54 17.77
C THR A 141 4.01 -16.06 17.01
N PRO A 142 3.99 -16.11 15.67
CA PRO A 142 5.15 -16.51 14.89
C PRO A 142 6.36 -15.59 15.15
N LEU A 143 7.52 -16.15 15.49
CA LEU A 143 8.76 -15.45 15.73
C LEU A 143 9.88 -16.02 14.84
N PRO A 144 10.74 -15.20 14.23
CA PRO A 144 10.68 -13.74 14.19
C PRO A 144 9.50 -13.25 13.31
N THR A 145 8.91 -12.11 13.70
CA THR A 145 7.78 -11.48 12.98
C THR A 145 8.20 -10.17 12.31
N TRP A 146 7.53 -9.82 11.20
CA TRP A 146 7.59 -8.47 10.61
C TRP A 146 6.52 -7.52 11.14
N ASN A 147 5.50 -8.01 11.85
CA ASN A 147 4.32 -7.26 12.29
C ASN A 147 3.88 -6.25 11.21
N HIS A 148 3.84 -4.97 11.53
CA HIS A 148 3.37 -3.92 10.63
C HIS A 148 4.20 -3.72 9.37
N LEU A 149 5.40 -4.29 9.29
CA LEU A 149 6.28 -4.24 8.12
C LEU A 149 5.85 -5.18 6.99
N TRP A 150 4.80 -6.00 7.19
CA TRP A 150 4.25 -6.89 6.16
C TRP A 150 4.02 -6.20 4.82
N PHE A 151 3.60 -4.93 4.82
CA PHE A 151 3.38 -4.14 3.60
C PHE A 151 4.63 -4.11 2.69
N ILE A 152 5.84 -4.05 3.27
CA ILE A 152 7.09 -4.07 2.51
C ILE A 152 7.29 -5.43 1.82
N ALA A 153 7.01 -6.53 2.51
CA ALA A 153 7.13 -7.89 1.97
C ALA A 153 6.17 -8.11 0.78
N TYR A 154 4.90 -7.72 0.95
CA TYR A 154 3.88 -7.79 -0.11
C TYR A 154 4.25 -6.89 -1.29
N LEU A 155 4.70 -5.66 -1.00
CA LEU A 155 5.17 -4.74 -2.03
C LEU A 155 6.35 -5.32 -2.81
N TRP A 156 7.29 -6.00 -2.13
CA TRP A 156 8.41 -6.66 -2.80
C TRP A 156 7.90 -7.75 -3.75
N VAL A 157 7.03 -8.67 -3.29
CA VAL A 157 6.45 -9.73 -4.14
C VAL A 157 5.76 -9.14 -5.37
N TYR A 158 4.92 -8.12 -5.20
CA TYR A 158 4.25 -7.49 -6.34
C TYR A 158 5.19 -6.75 -7.29
N THR A 159 6.27 -6.17 -6.77
CA THR A 159 7.31 -5.59 -7.63
C THR A 159 8.10 -6.66 -8.39
N MET A 160 8.29 -7.86 -7.84
CA MET A 160 8.87 -9.00 -8.59
C MET A 160 7.90 -9.46 -9.67
N GLY A 161 6.61 -9.58 -9.37
CA GLY A 161 5.57 -9.83 -10.37
C GLY A 161 5.56 -8.79 -11.50
N LEU A 162 5.76 -7.51 -11.17
CA LEU A 162 5.93 -6.46 -12.19
C LEU A 162 7.23 -6.62 -13.00
N ALA A 163 8.33 -7.06 -12.39
CA ALA A 163 9.58 -7.33 -13.09
C ALA A 163 9.40 -8.47 -14.11
N ILE A 164 8.67 -9.52 -13.74
CA ILE A 164 8.28 -10.62 -14.64
C ILE A 164 7.39 -10.10 -15.77
N LEU A 165 6.37 -9.30 -15.45
CA LEU A 165 5.50 -8.66 -16.45
C LEU A 165 6.30 -7.79 -17.43
N ALA A 166 7.35 -7.13 -16.95
CA ALA A 166 8.26 -6.33 -17.75
C ALA A 166 9.33 -7.14 -18.49
N ALA A 167 9.43 -8.45 -18.25
CA ALA A 167 10.23 -9.36 -19.06
C ALA A 167 9.42 -9.95 -20.23
N LEU A 168 8.09 -9.81 -20.24
CA LEU A 168 7.25 -10.25 -21.37
C LEU A 168 7.61 -9.53 -22.69
N PRO A 169 7.30 -10.14 -23.85
CA PRO A 169 7.53 -9.56 -25.16
C PRO A 169 7.01 -8.12 -25.26
N VAL A 170 7.77 -7.26 -25.91
CA VAL A 170 7.49 -5.82 -25.97
C VAL A 170 6.12 -5.54 -26.62
N GLU A 171 5.71 -6.40 -27.55
CA GLU A 171 4.46 -6.33 -28.31
C GLU A 171 3.23 -6.62 -27.44
N LEU A 172 3.39 -7.38 -26.35
CA LEU A 172 2.29 -7.73 -25.46
C LEU A 172 1.95 -6.60 -24.48
N ARG A 173 2.92 -5.75 -24.14
CA ARG A 173 2.74 -4.68 -23.14
C ARG A 173 1.72 -3.62 -23.57
N PRO A 174 1.70 -3.13 -24.83
CA PRO A 174 0.65 -2.24 -25.33
C PRO A 174 -0.72 -2.91 -25.35
N LYS A 175 -0.80 -4.21 -25.69
CA LYS A 175 -2.06 -4.96 -25.70
C LYS A 175 -2.67 -5.04 -24.29
N ILE A 176 -1.84 -5.32 -23.28
CA ILE A 176 -2.26 -5.32 -21.87
C ILE A 176 -2.75 -3.93 -21.45
N GLN A 177 -2.01 -2.87 -21.80
CA GLN A 177 -2.42 -1.50 -21.49
C GLN A 177 -3.76 -1.14 -22.17
N HIS A 178 -3.93 -1.50 -23.44
CA HIS A 178 -5.17 -1.25 -24.17
C HIS A 178 -6.35 -2.03 -23.57
N GLY A 179 -6.12 -3.28 -23.14
CA GLY A 179 -7.10 -4.06 -22.40
C GLY A 179 -7.55 -3.37 -21.12
N PHE A 180 -6.60 -2.83 -20.34
CA PHE A 180 -6.90 -2.03 -19.16
C PHE A 180 -7.73 -0.79 -19.51
N ASP A 181 -7.31 0.00 -20.50
CA ASP A 181 -8.01 1.23 -20.90
C ASP A 181 -9.45 0.94 -21.38
N LYS A 182 -9.65 -0.18 -22.08
CA LYS A 182 -10.98 -0.63 -22.52
C LYS A 182 -11.83 -1.08 -21.33
N LEU A 183 -11.27 -1.82 -20.38
CA LEU A 183 -11.99 -2.38 -19.24
C LEU A 183 -12.35 -1.30 -18.21
N PHE A 184 -11.42 -0.41 -17.89
CA PHE A 184 -11.54 0.63 -16.87
C PHE A 184 -11.81 2.01 -17.48
N SER A 185 -12.88 2.11 -18.27
CA SER A 185 -13.38 3.36 -18.84
C SER A 185 -14.84 3.62 -18.51
N GLY A 186 -15.18 4.90 -18.32
CA GLY A 186 -16.52 5.32 -17.89
C GLY A 186 -16.90 4.77 -16.52
N TRP A 187 -18.16 4.36 -16.36
CA TRP A 187 -18.69 3.82 -15.09
C TRP A 187 -17.97 2.55 -14.60
N ARG A 188 -17.38 1.77 -15.52
CA ARG A 188 -16.66 0.51 -15.20
C ARG A 188 -15.42 0.73 -14.35
N LEU A 189 -14.80 1.91 -14.44
CA LEU A 189 -13.69 2.32 -13.59
C LEU A 189 -14.06 2.31 -12.09
N ILE A 190 -15.34 2.54 -11.79
CA ILE A 190 -15.88 2.62 -10.44
C ILE A 190 -16.48 1.28 -10.04
N VAL A 191 -17.38 0.74 -10.86
CA VAL A 191 -18.19 -0.43 -10.47
C VAL A 191 -17.40 -1.72 -10.46
N LEU A 192 -16.53 -1.98 -11.46
CA LEU A 192 -15.82 -3.27 -11.53
C LEU A 192 -14.91 -3.51 -10.31
N PRO A 193 -14.12 -2.54 -9.84
CA PRO A 193 -13.34 -2.73 -8.63
C PRO A 193 -14.20 -2.89 -7.37
N ILE A 194 -15.32 -2.16 -7.24
CA ILE A 194 -16.23 -2.33 -6.10
C ILE A 194 -16.81 -3.75 -6.09
N VAL A 195 -17.25 -4.26 -7.24
CA VAL A 195 -17.75 -5.63 -7.38
C VAL A 195 -16.65 -6.63 -7.06
N TRP A 196 -15.43 -6.46 -7.58
CA TRP A 196 -14.28 -7.30 -7.26
C TRP A 196 -14.00 -7.36 -5.75
N LEU A 197 -13.90 -6.20 -5.09
CA LEU A 197 -13.62 -6.11 -3.66
C LEU A 197 -14.75 -6.70 -2.81
N THR A 198 -16.00 -6.53 -3.24
CA THR A 198 -17.17 -7.12 -2.60
C THR A 198 -17.13 -8.65 -2.70
N ILE A 199 -16.90 -9.19 -3.89
CA ILE A 199 -16.79 -10.65 -4.12
C ILE A 199 -15.63 -11.24 -3.33
N VAL A 200 -14.45 -10.63 -3.39
CA VAL A 200 -13.25 -11.10 -2.67
C VAL A 200 -13.47 -11.10 -1.16
N ARG A 201 -14.10 -10.05 -0.62
CA ARG A 201 -14.42 -9.99 0.82
C ARG A 201 -15.53 -10.93 1.22
N TYR A 202 -16.52 -11.18 0.37
CA TYR A 202 -17.57 -12.14 0.67
C TYR A 202 -17.08 -13.60 0.57
N ALA A 203 -16.29 -13.92 -0.46
CA ALA A 203 -15.89 -15.29 -0.76
C ALA A 203 -14.60 -15.75 -0.06
N LEU A 204 -13.57 -14.88 0.01
CA LEU A 204 -12.25 -15.28 0.52
C LEU A 204 -12.03 -14.92 1.99
N HIS A 205 -12.54 -13.77 2.45
CA HIS A 205 -12.29 -13.33 3.83
C HIS A 205 -12.84 -14.30 4.90
N PRO A 206 -14.04 -14.91 4.77
CA PRO A 206 -14.51 -15.86 5.78
C PRO A 206 -13.66 -17.13 5.87
N ALA A 207 -13.12 -17.59 4.73
CA ALA A 207 -12.33 -18.81 4.66
C ALA A 207 -10.87 -18.62 5.09
N PHE A 208 -10.25 -17.52 4.67
CA PHE A 208 -8.81 -17.29 4.86
C PHE A 208 -8.48 -16.19 5.88
N GLY A 209 -9.40 -15.25 6.11
CA GLY A 209 -9.13 -14.04 6.89
C GLY A 209 -8.10 -13.13 6.22
N GLU A 210 -7.55 -12.20 6.99
CA GLU A 210 -6.39 -11.38 6.60
C GLU A 210 -5.25 -11.69 7.57
N THR A 211 -4.27 -12.47 7.14
CA THR A 211 -3.23 -13.04 8.04
C THR A 211 -1.93 -12.26 8.01
N HIS A 212 -1.65 -11.52 6.93
CA HIS A 212 -0.37 -10.85 6.70
C HIS A 212 0.85 -11.80 6.68
N ALA A 213 0.62 -13.08 6.41
CA ALA A 213 1.64 -14.14 6.40
C ALA A 213 2.38 -14.30 5.07
N LEU A 214 2.05 -13.49 4.05
CA LEU A 214 2.62 -13.47 2.69
C LEU A 214 2.39 -14.71 1.82
N VAL A 215 2.44 -15.93 2.34
CA VAL A 215 2.31 -17.15 1.53
C VAL A 215 0.86 -17.62 1.51
N ASP A 216 0.29 -17.84 2.69
CA ASP A 216 -1.07 -18.38 2.85
C ASP A 216 -2.09 -17.27 3.11
N ASP A 217 -2.07 -16.21 2.28
CA ASP A 217 -2.97 -15.05 2.41
C ASP A 217 -3.65 -14.67 1.07
N PRO A 218 -4.48 -15.57 0.51
CA PRO A 218 -5.11 -15.33 -0.78
C PRO A 218 -6.07 -14.14 -0.77
N TYR A 219 -6.73 -13.87 0.36
CA TYR A 219 -7.58 -12.69 0.52
C TYR A 219 -6.78 -11.39 0.38
N ALA A 220 -5.70 -11.23 1.15
CA ALA A 220 -4.88 -10.02 1.06
C ALA A 220 -4.23 -9.88 -0.32
N HIS A 221 -3.83 -10.99 -0.98
CA HIS A 221 -3.33 -10.94 -2.34
C HIS A 221 -4.37 -10.48 -3.36
N ALA A 222 -5.61 -10.94 -3.25
CA ALA A 222 -6.70 -10.51 -4.12
C ALA A 222 -7.05 -9.03 -3.94
N VAL A 223 -6.87 -8.45 -2.75
CA VAL A 223 -7.12 -7.03 -2.47
C VAL A 223 -5.90 -6.15 -2.84
N TYR A 224 -4.74 -6.44 -2.27
CA TYR A 224 -3.55 -5.60 -2.39
C TYR A 224 -2.80 -5.81 -3.71
N GLY A 225 -2.77 -7.04 -4.24
CA GLY A 225 -2.23 -7.33 -5.56
C GLY A 225 -3.04 -6.62 -6.64
N PHE A 226 -4.38 -6.74 -6.58
CA PHE A 226 -5.28 -5.97 -7.44
C PHE A 226 -4.99 -4.47 -7.36
N SER A 227 -4.92 -3.90 -6.15
CA SER A 227 -4.64 -2.48 -5.94
C SER A 227 -3.31 -2.04 -6.55
N PHE A 228 -2.25 -2.82 -6.33
CA PHE A 228 -0.92 -2.54 -6.86
C PHE A 228 -0.90 -2.57 -8.40
N PHE A 229 -1.39 -3.65 -9.02
CA PHE A 229 -1.38 -3.78 -10.48
C PHE A 229 -2.35 -2.82 -11.17
N PHE A 230 -3.48 -2.49 -10.53
CA PHE A 230 -4.32 -1.38 -10.97
C PHE A 230 -3.53 -0.07 -11.02
N GLY A 231 -2.78 0.25 -9.97
CA GLY A 231 -1.89 1.41 -9.94
C GLY A 231 -0.83 1.40 -11.06
N VAL A 232 -0.22 0.25 -11.32
CA VAL A 232 0.75 0.08 -12.43
C VAL A 232 0.13 0.44 -13.77
N ALA A 233 -1.07 -0.05 -14.05
CA ALA A 233 -1.77 0.20 -15.31
C ALA A 233 -2.35 1.62 -15.40
N LEU A 234 -2.87 2.15 -14.29
CA LEU A 234 -3.36 3.51 -14.16
C LEU A 234 -2.29 4.55 -14.52
N ALA A 235 -1.02 4.30 -14.16
CA ALA A 235 0.09 5.23 -14.42
C ALA A 235 0.21 5.70 -15.88
N ARG A 236 -0.28 4.91 -16.84
CA ARG A 236 -0.23 5.18 -18.27
C ARG A 236 -1.59 5.35 -18.94
N SER A 237 -2.68 5.27 -18.17
CA SER A 237 -4.04 5.32 -18.70
C SER A 237 -4.59 6.74 -18.69
N ASN A 238 -4.56 7.42 -19.84
CA ASN A 238 -5.19 8.74 -19.98
C ASN A 238 -6.69 8.65 -19.74
N THR A 239 -7.35 7.60 -20.25
CA THR A 239 -8.80 7.40 -20.11
C THR A 239 -9.23 7.30 -18.65
N ALA A 240 -8.52 6.49 -17.84
CA ALA A 240 -8.83 6.37 -16.42
C ALA A 240 -8.54 7.68 -15.66
N TRP A 241 -7.42 8.35 -15.93
CA TRP A 241 -7.11 9.64 -15.31
C TRP A 241 -8.14 10.72 -15.64
N THR A 242 -8.60 10.81 -16.89
CA THR A 242 -9.66 11.75 -17.27
C THR A 242 -10.96 11.46 -16.52
N GLY A 243 -11.33 10.18 -16.37
CA GLY A 243 -12.49 9.78 -15.57
C GLY A 243 -12.36 10.18 -14.09
N ILE A 244 -11.20 9.90 -13.48
CA ILE A 244 -10.92 10.26 -12.08
C ILE A 244 -10.98 11.77 -11.87
N LEU A 245 -10.27 12.54 -12.70
CA LEU A 245 -10.20 13.99 -12.59
C LEU A 245 -11.54 14.68 -12.87
N GLY A 246 -12.38 14.10 -13.73
CA GLY A 246 -13.74 14.61 -13.97
C GLY A 246 -14.73 14.32 -12.84
N ALA A 247 -14.51 13.25 -12.05
CA ALA A 247 -15.50 12.75 -11.09
C ALA A 247 -15.06 12.79 -9.62
N TRP A 248 -13.84 13.23 -9.29
CA TRP A 248 -13.28 13.07 -7.93
C TRP A 248 -14.14 13.66 -6.80
N LYS A 249 -14.85 14.77 -7.03
CA LYS A 249 -15.78 15.34 -6.03
C LYS A 249 -16.95 14.40 -5.73
N HIS A 250 -17.56 13.86 -6.78
CA HIS A 250 -18.64 12.89 -6.65
C HIS A 250 -18.15 11.59 -6.03
N LEU A 251 -16.93 11.16 -6.36
CA LEU A 251 -16.31 9.97 -5.75
C LEU A 251 -16.09 10.16 -4.24
N LEU A 252 -15.60 11.32 -3.81
CA LEU A 252 -15.49 11.62 -2.37
C LEU A 252 -16.85 11.70 -1.69
N LEU A 253 -17.87 12.29 -2.34
CA LEU A 253 -19.23 12.30 -1.81
C LEU A 253 -19.78 10.88 -1.64
N ILE A 254 -19.62 10.03 -2.66
CA ILE A 254 -20.03 8.62 -2.60
C ILE A 254 -19.27 7.89 -1.48
N ALA A 255 -17.99 8.17 -1.29
CA ALA A 255 -17.21 7.58 -0.20
C ALA A 255 -17.77 8.00 1.18
N VAL A 256 -18.11 9.27 1.37
CA VAL A 256 -18.74 9.76 2.60
C VAL A 256 -20.10 9.10 2.83
N LEU A 257 -20.96 9.04 1.81
CA LEU A 257 -22.26 8.37 1.91
C LEU A 257 -22.12 6.88 2.22
N ALA A 258 -21.16 6.18 1.60
CA ALA A 258 -20.86 4.79 1.88
C ALA A 258 -20.33 4.58 3.30
N CYS A 259 -19.57 5.54 3.84
CA CYS A 259 -19.12 5.53 5.24
C CYS A 259 -20.30 5.68 6.20
N LEU A 260 -21.20 6.62 5.94
CA LEU A 260 -22.41 6.81 6.75
C LEU A 260 -23.33 5.59 6.71
N ALA A 261 -23.51 4.99 5.51
CA ALA A 261 -24.26 3.75 5.36
C ALA A 261 -23.61 2.61 6.15
N MET A 262 -22.27 2.47 6.06
CA MET A 262 -21.53 1.47 6.83
C MET A 262 -21.70 1.69 8.34
N PHE A 263 -21.70 2.93 8.83
CA PHE A 263 -21.96 3.22 10.24
C PHE A 263 -23.37 2.85 10.68
N ALA A 264 -24.38 3.24 9.90
CA ALA A 264 -25.77 2.90 10.18
C ALA A 264 -26.02 1.37 10.17
N ILE A 265 -25.34 0.64 9.28
CA ILE A 265 -25.41 -0.83 9.22
C ILE A 265 -24.65 -1.48 10.38
N HIS A 266 -23.54 -0.91 10.82
CA HIS A 266 -22.77 -1.41 11.96
C HIS A 266 -23.52 -1.20 13.28
N ALA A 267 -24.18 -0.05 13.45
CA ALA A 267 -24.99 0.26 14.64
C ALA A 267 -26.16 -0.70 14.87
N GLN A 268 -26.63 -1.39 13.82
CA GLN A 268 -27.67 -2.42 13.92
C GLN A 268 -27.16 -3.76 14.49
N GLY A 269 -25.84 -3.91 14.68
CA GLY A 269 -25.23 -5.14 15.19
C GLY A 269 -25.16 -6.27 14.15
N ASN A 270 -25.06 -7.50 14.63
CA ASN A 270 -25.06 -8.68 13.76
C ASN A 270 -26.47 -8.89 13.20
N GLY A 271 -26.56 -9.03 11.88
CA GLY A 271 -27.82 -9.10 11.15
C GLY A 271 -27.92 -10.29 10.22
N SER A 272 -28.98 -10.30 9.41
CA SER A 272 -29.16 -11.30 8.35
C SER A 272 -28.00 -11.28 7.33
N ALA A 273 -27.88 -12.33 6.52
CA ALA A 273 -26.90 -12.37 5.43
C ALA A 273 -26.96 -11.14 4.50
N LEU A 274 -28.16 -10.56 4.32
CA LEU A 274 -28.35 -9.34 3.54
C LEU A 274 -27.71 -8.11 4.22
N ILE A 275 -27.81 -7.98 5.54
CA ILE A 275 -27.18 -6.89 6.31
C ILE A 275 -25.66 -6.99 6.21
N GLU A 276 -25.11 -8.20 6.31
CA GLU A 276 -23.67 -8.41 6.18
C GLU A 276 -23.17 -8.14 4.74
N ALA A 277 -23.89 -8.62 3.73
CA ALA A 277 -23.58 -8.31 2.33
C ALA A 277 -23.63 -6.79 2.07
N SER A 278 -24.60 -6.08 2.65
CA SER A 278 -24.72 -4.63 2.56
C SER A 278 -23.54 -3.91 3.23
N ARG A 279 -23.09 -4.39 4.40
CA ARG A 279 -21.91 -3.90 5.11
C ARG A 279 -20.65 -4.05 4.26
N ILE A 280 -20.45 -5.23 3.67
CA ILE A 280 -19.32 -5.53 2.79
C ILE A 280 -19.33 -4.62 1.56
N ALA A 281 -20.48 -4.45 0.91
CA ALA A 281 -20.63 -3.59 -0.26
C ALA A 281 -20.39 -2.10 0.06
N ALA A 282 -20.92 -1.61 1.20
CA ALA A 282 -20.68 -0.25 1.67
C ALA A 282 -19.19 -0.03 1.96
N ARG A 283 -18.52 -0.98 2.61
CA ARG A 283 -17.07 -0.93 2.87
C ARG A 283 -16.25 -0.90 1.58
N ALA A 284 -16.57 -1.75 0.60
CA ALA A 284 -15.90 -1.78 -0.71
C ALA A 284 -16.12 -0.47 -1.49
N THR A 285 -17.32 0.09 -1.42
CA THR A 285 -17.67 1.37 -2.05
C THR A 285 -16.90 2.52 -1.41
N LEU A 286 -16.87 2.60 -0.07
CA LEU A 286 -16.04 3.55 0.68
C LEU A 286 -14.57 3.40 0.26
N ALA A 287 -14.05 2.17 0.28
CA ALA A 287 -12.65 1.89 -0.04
C ALA A 287 -12.26 2.46 -1.41
N TRP A 288 -12.99 2.04 -2.45
CA TRP A 288 -12.60 2.35 -3.83
C TRP A 288 -12.89 3.81 -4.21
N CYS A 289 -14.04 4.34 -3.82
CA CYS A 289 -14.39 5.73 -4.13
C CYS A 289 -13.50 6.72 -3.37
N ALA A 290 -13.09 6.41 -2.13
CA ALA A 290 -12.11 7.21 -1.41
C ALA A 290 -10.76 7.22 -2.13
N ILE A 291 -10.27 6.06 -2.58
CA ILE A 291 -8.99 5.96 -3.33
C ILE A 291 -9.02 6.84 -4.58
N LEU A 292 -10.03 6.66 -5.45
CA LEU A 292 -10.12 7.43 -6.69
C LEU A 292 -10.34 8.93 -6.41
N GLY A 293 -11.20 9.25 -5.45
CA GLY A 293 -11.48 10.63 -5.04
C GLY A 293 -10.24 11.35 -4.49
N LEU A 294 -9.47 10.68 -3.64
CA LEU A 294 -8.23 11.22 -3.06
C LEU A 294 -7.12 11.36 -4.11
N LEU A 295 -7.00 10.42 -5.06
CA LEU A 295 -6.09 10.54 -6.20
C LEU A 295 -6.43 11.77 -7.05
N GLY A 296 -7.71 11.94 -7.38
CA GLY A 296 -8.18 13.09 -8.15
C GLY A 296 -8.02 14.42 -7.41
N PHE A 297 -8.32 14.44 -6.10
CA PHE A 297 -8.10 15.60 -5.24
C PHE A 297 -6.63 16.00 -5.21
N ALA A 298 -5.74 15.06 -4.93
CA ALA A 298 -4.30 15.30 -4.84
C ALA A 298 -3.73 15.79 -6.17
N GLN A 299 -4.14 15.18 -7.28
CA GLN A 299 -3.74 15.60 -8.63
C GLN A 299 -4.42 16.88 -9.11
N SER A 300 -5.37 17.45 -8.36
CA SER A 300 -6.00 18.73 -8.69
C SER A 300 -5.50 19.88 -7.81
N HIS A 301 -5.08 19.61 -6.56
CA HIS A 301 -4.77 20.66 -5.57
C HIS A 301 -3.36 20.59 -5.00
N LEU A 302 -2.70 19.44 -5.01
CA LEU A 302 -1.43 19.23 -4.30
C LEU A 302 -0.22 19.31 -5.25
N HIS A 303 -0.15 20.37 -6.07
CA HIS A 303 0.93 20.55 -7.06
C HIS A 303 2.17 21.27 -6.54
N ARG A 304 2.14 21.78 -5.30
CA ARG A 304 3.23 22.61 -4.78
C ARG A 304 4.39 21.76 -4.28
N ASP A 305 5.60 22.02 -4.78
CA ASP A 305 6.83 21.57 -4.13
C ASP A 305 7.13 22.49 -2.94
N SER A 306 7.47 21.90 -1.79
CA SER A 306 7.85 22.63 -0.59
C SER A 306 9.02 21.93 0.10
N GLN A 307 9.72 22.66 0.97
CA GLN A 307 10.79 22.07 1.78
C GLN A 307 10.24 20.95 2.67
N ALA A 308 9.06 21.14 3.26
CA ALA A 308 8.36 20.13 4.05
C ALA A 308 8.08 18.87 3.24
N ARG A 309 7.57 18.99 2.00
CA ARG A 309 7.34 17.82 1.14
C ARG A 309 8.62 17.05 0.88
N ARG A 310 9.70 17.74 0.52
CA ARG A 310 11.00 17.11 0.23
C ARG A 310 11.54 16.34 1.44
N TYR A 311 11.46 16.96 2.61
CA TYR A 311 11.85 16.34 3.88
C TYR A 311 10.99 15.10 4.19
N LEU A 312 9.66 15.27 4.19
CA LEU A 312 8.73 14.19 4.55
C LEU A 312 8.74 13.05 3.53
N THR A 313 8.98 13.32 2.25
CA THR A 313 9.12 12.26 1.24
C THR A 313 10.28 11.31 1.56
N GLU A 314 11.38 11.83 2.12
CA GLU A 314 12.52 11.01 2.55
C GLU A 314 12.27 10.38 3.94
N ALA A 315 11.65 11.12 4.85
CA ALA A 315 11.46 10.71 6.25
C ALA A 315 10.32 9.70 6.49
N ILE A 316 9.30 9.68 5.65
CA ILE A 316 8.06 8.94 5.94
C ILE A 316 8.25 7.42 5.99
N PHE A 317 9.20 6.89 5.21
CA PHE A 317 9.51 5.45 5.23
C PHE A 317 10.25 5.04 6.52
N PRO A 318 11.31 5.75 6.96
CA PRO A 318 11.85 5.59 8.30
C PRO A 318 10.81 5.73 9.42
N PHE A 319 9.91 6.71 9.33
CA PHE A 319 8.85 6.89 10.32
C PHE A 319 7.96 5.65 10.41
N TYR A 320 7.56 5.11 9.26
CA TYR A 320 6.78 3.88 9.17
C TYR A 320 7.51 2.64 9.73
N ILE A 321 8.84 2.59 9.66
CA ILE A 321 9.59 1.46 10.25
C ILE A 321 9.46 1.47 11.77
N VAL A 322 9.58 2.65 12.40
CA VAL A 322 9.78 2.75 13.86
C VAL A 322 8.53 3.10 14.66
N HIS A 323 7.50 3.69 14.05
CA HIS A 323 6.37 4.30 14.78
C HIS A 323 5.68 3.30 15.70
N GLN A 324 5.38 2.10 15.22
CA GLN A 324 4.59 1.13 15.98
C GLN A 324 5.31 0.64 17.23
N THR A 325 6.61 0.43 17.16
CA THR A 325 7.40 0.00 18.33
C THR A 325 7.40 1.07 19.41
N ILE A 326 7.50 2.35 19.02
CA ILE A 326 7.41 3.47 19.97
C ILE A 326 6.02 3.51 20.61
N ILE A 327 4.95 3.37 19.79
CA ILE A 327 3.57 3.36 20.28
C ILE A 327 3.38 2.24 21.32
N ILE A 328 3.82 1.03 21.01
CA ILE A 328 3.68 -0.14 21.89
C ILE A 328 4.48 0.04 23.17
N ALA A 329 5.74 0.45 23.06
CA ALA A 329 6.62 0.64 24.22
C ALA A 329 6.07 1.72 25.17
N VAL A 330 5.68 2.88 24.63
CA VAL A 330 5.13 3.98 25.43
C VAL A 330 3.77 3.59 26.01
N GLY A 331 2.90 2.94 25.22
CA GLY A 331 1.60 2.46 25.67
C GLY A 331 1.68 1.45 26.80
N PHE A 332 2.63 0.52 26.74
CA PHE A 332 2.88 -0.49 27.78
C PHE A 332 3.21 0.13 29.14
N TRP A 333 4.05 1.17 29.17
CA TRP A 333 4.36 1.85 30.42
C TRP A 333 3.22 2.77 30.87
N LEU A 334 2.59 3.49 29.94
CA LEU A 334 1.51 4.41 30.28
C LEU A 334 0.29 3.71 30.87
N LYS A 335 -0.08 2.52 30.39
CA LYS A 335 -1.26 1.82 30.93
C LYS A 335 -1.12 1.48 32.42
N GLN A 336 0.10 1.42 32.94
CA GLN A 336 0.39 1.13 34.36
C GLN A 336 0.23 2.37 35.26
N THR A 337 0.12 3.57 34.69
CA THR A 337 0.13 4.83 35.44
C THR A 337 -1.24 5.33 35.89
N GLY A 338 -2.33 4.74 35.37
CA GLY A 338 -3.70 5.20 35.63
C GLY A 338 -4.06 6.58 35.03
N ILE A 339 -3.19 7.17 34.20
CA ILE A 339 -3.45 8.46 33.56
C ILE A 339 -4.62 8.35 32.57
N ALA A 340 -5.47 9.39 32.52
CA ALA A 340 -6.63 9.44 31.62
C ALA A 340 -6.25 9.32 30.13
N ALA A 341 -7.15 8.71 29.34
CA ALA A 341 -6.88 8.36 27.94
C ALA A 341 -6.51 9.52 27.01
N PRO A 342 -7.08 10.75 27.11
CA PRO A 342 -6.65 11.87 26.28
C PRO A 342 -5.17 12.25 26.50
N SER A 343 -4.70 12.19 27.75
CA SER A 343 -3.30 12.43 28.10
C SER A 343 -2.41 11.29 27.59
N GLN A 344 -2.86 10.03 27.72
CA GLN A 344 -2.14 8.91 27.10
C GLN A 344 -1.98 9.08 25.59
N PHE A 345 -3.07 9.47 24.89
CA PHE A 345 -3.05 9.71 23.46
C PHE A 345 -2.06 10.82 23.09
N ALA A 346 -2.09 11.95 23.80
CA ALA A 346 -1.17 13.06 23.57
C ALA A 346 0.29 12.63 23.78
N ILE A 347 0.59 11.94 24.88
CA ILE A 347 1.95 11.47 25.18
C ILE A 347 2.43 10.49 24.09
N ILE A 348 1.62 9.50 23.73
CA ILE A 348 1.96 8.53 22.68
C ILE A 348 2.19 9.24 21.35
N LEU A 349 1.34 10.20 20.98
CA LEU A 349 1.49 10.97 19.74
C LEU A 349 2.81 11.75 19.71
N PHE A 350 3.08 12.56 20.73
CA PHE A 350 4.30 13.36 20.77
C PHE A 350 5.56 12.52 20.88
N ALA A 351 5.55 11.45 21.69
CA ALA A 351 6.67 10.52 21.80
C ALA A 351 6.94 9.80 20.46
N THR A 352 5.89 9.38 19.76
CA THR A 352 6.00 8.74 18.44
C THR A 352 6.56 9.70 17.40
N LEU A 353 6.06 10.95 17.35
CA LEU A 353 6.57 11.97 16.43
C LEU A 353 8.03 12.32 16.73
N ALA A 354 8.38 12.54 18.00
CA ALA A 354 9.74 12.83 18.41
C ALA A 354 10.70 11.67 18.09
N GLY A 355 10.32 10.43 18.43
CA GLY A 355 11.12 9.24 18.15
C GLY A 355 11.28 8.97 16.64
N CYS A 356 10.22 9.19 15.85
CA CYS A 356 10.30 9.14 14.39
C CYS A 356 11.30 10.16 13.84
N ILE A 357 11.19 11.43 14.24
CA ILE A 357 12.08 12.52 13.81
C ILE A 357 13.53 12.22 14.22
N LEU A 358 13.74 11.81 15.48
CA LEU A 358 15.05 11.47 16.02
C LEU A 358 15.69 10.33 15.22
N THR A 359 14.97 9.23 15.01
CA THR A 359 15.46 8.07 14.25
C THR A 359 15.85 8.49 12.83
N TYR A 360 15.01 9.28 12.17
CA TYR A 360 15.30 9.77 10.83
C TYR A 360 16.54 10.68 10.80
N GLU A 361 16.66 11.65 11.70
CA GLU A 361 17.80 12.57 11.74
C GLU A 361 19.11 11.85 12.07
N LEU A 362 19.10 10.90 13.00
CA LEU A 362 20.25 10.05 13.31
C LEU A 362 20.64 9.20 12.09
N GLY A 363 19.68 8.51 11.49
CA GLY A 363 19.87 7.69 10.30
C GLY A 363 20.33 8.49 9.08
N ARG A 364 19.94 9.77 8.98
CA ARG A 364 20.37 10.67 7.90
C ARG A 364 21.83 11.11 8.07
N ARG A 365 22.29 11.29 9.31
CA ARG A 365 23.64 11.74 9.67
C ARG A 365 24.67 10.60 9.55
N VAL A 366 24.28 9.38 9.93
CA VAL A 366 25.16 8.21 9.89
C VAL A 366 25.03 7.49 8.55
N GLY A 367 26.01 7.71 7.66
CA GLY A 367 25.94 7.28 6.25
C GLY A 367 25.68 5.78 6.04
N TRP A 368 26.21 4.92 6.91
CA TRP A 368 26.05 3.47 6.81
C TRP A 368 24.69 2.96 7.31
N LEU A 369 23.98 3.73 8.15
CA LEU A 369 22.63 3.40 8.61
C LEU A 369 21.53 3.67 7.56
N ARG A 370 21.83 4.53 6.58
CA ARG A 370 20.89 4.95 5.54
C ARG A 370 20.17 3.79 4.84
N PRO A 371 20.87 2.74 4.35
CA PRO A 371 20.22 1.64 3.63
C PRO A 371 19.25 0.83 4.51
N PHE A 372 19.52 0.69 5.81
CA PHE A 372 18.67 -0.03 6.75
C PHE A 372 17.35 0.70 7.04
N LEU A 373 17.33 2.02 6.83
CA LEU A 373 16.12 2.84 6.91
C LEU A 373 15.52 3.16 5.53
N GLY A 374 15.92 2.43 4.48
CA GLY A 374 15.44 2.64 3.10
C GLY A 374 15.87 3.95 2.45
N LEU A 375 16.83 4.67 3.04
CA LEU A 375 17.36 5.91 2.49
C LEU A 375 18.42 5.62 1.42
N LYS A 376 18.47 6.48 0.39
CA LYS A 376 19.51 6.38 -0.65
C LYS A 376 20.89 6.61 -0.05
N ARG A 377 21.89 5.79 -0.39
CA ARG A 377 23.30 6.07 -0.04
C ARG A 377 23.69 7.45 -0.56
N LYS A 378 24.38 8.24 0.28
CA LYS A 378 25.11 9.41 -0.23
C LYS A 378 26.29 8.87 -1.03
N ALA A 379 26.47 9.35 -2.26
CA ALA A 379 27.71 9.05 -2.98
C ALA A 379 28.88 9.60 -2.15
N PRO A 380 30.00 8.87 -2.03
CA PRO A 380 31.21 9.46 -1.46
C PRO A 380 31.51 10.72 -2.28
N ILE A 381 31.75 11.83 -1.59
CA ILE A 381 32.23 13.05 -2.24
C ILE A 381 33.52 12.64 -2.92
N GLN A 382 33.53 12.56 -4.26
CA GLN A 382 34.78 12.42 -4.99
C GLN A 382 35.57 13.70 -4.67
N LYS A 383 36.55 13.57 -3.77
CA LYS A 383 37.59 14.56 -3.61
C LYS A 383 38.24 14.64 -4.98
N LYS A 384 37.95 15.70 -5.73
CA LYS A 384 38.66 16.02 -6.97
C LYS A 384 40.13 16.06 -6.57
N ARG A 385 40.93 15.08 -7.00
CA ARG A 385 42.38 15.15 -6.87
C ARG A 385 42.82 16.39 -7.63
N GLU A 386 43.18 17.43 -6.91
CA GLU A 386 44.01 18.52 -7.42
C GLU A 386 45.45 17.99 -7.50
N ASP A 387 45.72 17.04 -8.40
CA ASP A 387 47.08 16.54 -8.63
C ASP A 387 47.57 16.81 -10.08
N ASP A 388 46.80 17.51 -10.92
CA ASP A 388 47.19 17.80 -12.32
C ASP A 388 47.62 19.28 -12.56
N ALA A 389 47.89 20.06 -11.51
CA ALA A 389 48.31 21.46 -11.64
C ALA A 389 49.80 21.72 -11.31
N GLU A 390 50.58 20.69 -10.99
CA GLU A 390 51.97 20.86 -10.57
C GLU A 390 52.93 19.89 -11.27
N THR A 391 52.86 19.79 -12.60
CA THR A 391 53.97 19.29 -13.42
C THR A 391 53.73 19.68 -14.89
N GLY A 392 54.22 20.86 -15.27
CA GLY A 392 54.06 21.34 -16.65
C GLY A 392 54.69 22.70 -16.94
N HIS A 393 55.83 23.02 -16.32
CA HIS A 393 56.68 24.10 -16.82
C HIS A 393 57.38 23.63 -18.10
N GLY A 394 56.93 24.12 -19.26
CA GLY A 394 57.59 23.78 -20.52
C GLY A 394 56.94 24.33 -21.79
N LYS A 395 57.37 25.54 -22.17
CA LYS A 395 57.38 26.12 -23.54
C LYS A 395 56.02 26.39 -24.23
N LEU A 396 55.49 27.60 -24.01
CA LEU A 396 54.61 28.27 -24.97
C LEU A 396 55.43 28.83 -26.14
N LYS A 397 55.26 28.25 -27.33
CA LYS A 397 55.73 28.81 -28.61
C LYS A 397 54.62 29.73 -29.16
N ARG A 398 54.92 31.03 -29.25
CA ARG A 398 54.06 32.05 -29.87
C ARG A 398 53.79 31.72 -31.34
N GLN A 399 52.53 31.68 -31.74
CA GLN A 399 52.10 31.97 -33.11
C GLN A 399 50.96 33.00 -33.07
N ARG A 400 51.15 34.08 -33.85
CA ARG A 400 50.23 35.20 -34.02
C ARG A 400 49.06 34.76 -34.91
N PRO A 401 47.81 35.19 -34.67
CA PRO A 401 46.78 35.16 -35.69
C PRO A 401 46.73 36.50 -36.45
N HIS A 402 46.56 36.38 -37.77
CA HIS A 402 46.29 37.48 -38.70
C HIS A 402 44.95 38.16 -38.37
N ARG A 403 44.91 39.47 -38.63
CA ARG A 403 43.80 40.40 -38.39
C ARG A 403 43.00 40.61 -39.68
N SER A 404 41.68 40.58 -39.61
CA SER A 404 40.74 41.42 -40.40
C SER A 404 39.34 41.30 -39.78
N GLU A 405 38.92 42.27 -38.93
CA GLU A 405 37.97 43.37 -39.23
C GLU A 405 36.54 43.02 -38.80
N LEU A 406 36.05 43.63 -37.70
CA LEU A 406 35.08 44.75 -37.63
C LEU A 406 33.62 44.24 -37.81
N CYS A 407 32.65 44.42 -36.89
CA CYS A 407 32.22 45.66 -36.25
C CYS A 407 31.44 45.40 -34.92
N HIS A 408 31.56 46.39 -34.02
CA HIS A 408 30.63 46.92 -33.00
C HIS A 408 29.36 46.13 -32.60
N GLY A 409 28.93 46.07 -31.35
CA GLY A 409 29.29 46.79 -30.12
C GLY A 409 28.25 46.41 -29.05
N SER A 410 28.75 46.10 -27.85
CA SER A 410 27.99 45.89 -26.60
C SER A 410 27.29 47.21 -26.16
N PRO A 411 26.49 47.30 -25.06
CA PRO A 411 26.44 46.39 -23.92
C PRO A 411 25.09 46.15 -23.19
N LEU A 412 25.18 45.19 -22.26
CA LEU A 412 24.29 44.87 -21.14
C LEU A 412 23.88 46.09 -20.30
N PRO A 413 22.91 45.92 -19.37
CA PRO A 413 23.36 45.89 -17.97
C PRO A 413 22.73 44.80 -17.08
N ARG A 414 23.44 44.55 -15.97
CA ARG A 414 23.11 43.69 -14.83
C ARG A 414 22.24 44.43 -13.79
N GLY A 415 21.36 43.67 -13.13
CA GLY A 415 21.33 43.57 -11.65
C GLY A 415 20.22 44.28 -10.87
N ARG A 416 19.61 43.50 -9.92
CA ARG A 416 18.96 43.92 -8.64
C ARG A 416 17.64 44.73 -8.80
N ASP A 417 16.54 44.62 -8.03
CA ASP A 417 16.18 44.16 -6.68
C ASP A 417 14.67 43.74 -6.68
N PHE A 418 14.26 42.73 -5.90
CA PHE A 418 13.37 42.78 -4.71
C PHE A 418 12.12 43.70 -4.72
N LEU A 419 10.97 43.05 -4.42
CA LEU A 419 9.70 43.55 -3.84
C LEU A 419 8.82 44.51 -4.65
N THR A 420 7.56 44.12 -4.91
CA THR A 420 6.32 44.69 -4.31
C THR A 420 5.08 44.30 -5.15
N ALA A 421 3.95 44.10 -4.45
CA ALA A 421 2.54 44.07 -4.91
C ALA A 421 2.09 42.85 -5.76
N ALA A 422 1.21 41.97 -5.29
CA ALA A 422 -0.15 42.14 -4.77
C ALA A 422 -1.21 42.44 -5.87
N PHE A 423 -2.15 41.49 -5.99
CA PHE A 423 -3.53 41.61 -6.48
C PHE A 423 -3.79 42.16 -7.90
N ALA A 424 -4.18 41.25 -8.80
CA ALA A 424 -5.28 41.50 -9.74
C ALA A 424 -5.85 40.16 -10.28
N LEU A 425 -7.13 39.93 -10.01
CA LEU A 425 -8.02 39.04 -10.76
C LEU A 425 -8.15 39.55 -12.22
N PRO A 426 -8.52 38.69 -13.19
CA PRO A 426 -9.94 38.66 -13.55
C PRO A 426 -10.47 37.27 -13.96
N ALA A 427 -11.76 37.06 -13.68
CA ALA A 427 -12.66 36.22 -14.46
C ALA A 427 -13.64 37.16 -15.20
N PRO A 428 -14.65 36.66 -15.92
CA PRO A 428 -14.65 35.77 -17.08
C PRO A 428 -15.39 36.42 -18.28
N VAL A 429 -15.27 35.89 -19.51
CA VAL A 429 -16.23 36.23 -20.59
C VAL A 429 -16.62 35.00 -21.41
N HIS A 430 -17.94 34.89 -21.60
CA HIS A 430 -18.72 33.97 -22.40
C HIS A 430 -18.42 33.98 -23.91
N GLY A 431 -18.79 32.91 -24.61
CA GLY A 431 -18.99 32.94 -26.06
C GLY A 431 -19.42 31.60 -26.65
N ARG A 432 -20.66 31.55 -27.16
CA ARG A 432 -21.39 30.38 -27.67
C ARG A 432 -20.99 29.95 -29.08
N ALA A 433 -21.25 28.67 -29.37
CA ALA A 433 -21.88 28.05 -30.56
C ALA A 433 -21.34 28.33 -31.99
N ALA A 434 -21.09 27.27 -32.77
CA ALA A 434 -21.97 26.82 -33.87
C ALA A 434 -21.32 25.73 -34.78
N ILE A 435 -22.07 24.63 -34.97
CA ILE A 435 -22.48 23.96 -36.24
C ILE A 435 -21.39 23.38 -37.20
N GLY A 436 -21.60 22.10 -37.59
CA GLY A 436 -20.73 21.24 -38.45
C GLY A 436 -20.77 21.51 -39.97
N PRO A 437 -20.38 20.54 -40.84
CA PRO A 437 -21.14 19.30 -41.00
C PRO A 437 -20.33 18.00 -41.23
N LYS A 438 -21.09 16.90 -41.32
CA LYS A 438 -20.76 15.49 -41.53
C LYS A 438 -20.20 15.19 -42.94
N VAL A 439 -19.32 14.19 -43.04
CA VAL A 439 -19.22 13.32 -44.22
C VAL A 439 -19.16 11.86 -43.75
N ALA A 440 -20.08 11.06 -44.28
CA ALA A 440 -20.19 9.62 -44.10
C ALA A 440 -19.73 8.94 -45.39
N ILE A 441 -18.98 7.83 -45.30
CA ILE A 441 -18.80 6.89 -46.40
C ILE A 441 -18.99 5.46 -45.85
N ARG A 442 -19.83 4.70 -46.57
CA ARG A 442 -20.31 3.34 -46.35
C ARG A 442 -19.24 2.26 -46.60
N CYS A 443 -19.48 1.09 -46.00
CA CYS A 443 -18.85 -0.23 -46.20
C CYS A 443 -18.93 -0.75 -47.66
N PRO A 444 -18.26 -1.89 -47.94
CA PRO A 444 -19.01 -3.14 -47.91
C PRO A 444 -18.34 -4.33 -47.19
N SER A 445 -19.25 -5.20 -46.76
CA SER A 445 -19.19 -6.52 -46.16
C SER A 445 -18.48 -7.61 -46.98
N TYR A 446 -17.86 -8.58 -46.29
CA TYR A 446 -17.83 -9.98 -46.74
C TYR A 446 -18.03 -10.94 -45.55
N SER A 447 -19.03 -11.81 -45.71
CA SER A 447 -19.32 -12.99 -44.90
C SER A 447 -18.72 -14.20 -45.61
N CYS A 448 -18.10 -15.12 -44.87
CA CYS A 448 -17.98 -16.51 -45.28
C CYS A 448 -18.10 -17.43 -44.08
N ARG A 449 -19.08 -18.32 -44.16
CA ARG A 449 -19.50 -19.34 -43.20
C ARG A 449 -19.28 -20.68 -43.89
N VAL A 450 -18.39 -21.54 -43.40
CA VAL A 450 -18.32 -22.95 -43.81
C VAL A 450 -17.88 -23.80 -42.61
N LYS A 451 -18.75 -24.75 -42.21
CA LYS A 451 -18.44 -25.92 -41.35
C LYS A 451 -17.77 -27.00 -42.22
N PRO A 452 -17.02 -27.94 -41.62
CA PRO A 452 -17.51 -29.31 -41.73
C PRO A 452 -17.32 -30.21 -40.48
N LYS A 453 -18.28 -31.13 -40.40
CA LYS A 453 -18.37 -32.50 -39.87
C LYS A 453 -17.29 -33.13 -38.95
N ILE A 454 -17.86 -33.79 -37.95
CA ILE A 454 -17.40 -34.88 -37.07
C ILE A 454 -16.95 -36.12 -37.87
N PRO A 455 -16.07 -36.95 -37.28
CA PRO A 455 -16.40 -38.37 -37.11
C PRO A 455 -16.26 -38.87 -35.67
N GLU A 456 -17.22 -39.72 -35.28
CA GLU A 456 -17.21 -40.61 -34.12
C GLU A 456 -16.06 -41.62 -34.22
N LEU A 457 -15.58 -42.12 -33.07
CA LEU A 457 -15.44 -43.56 -32.78
C LEU A 457 -14.85 -43.80 -31.38
N CYS A 458 -15.52 -44.69 -30.65
CA CYS A 458 -15.06 -45.57 -29.55
C CYS A 458 -14.48 -44.89 -28.28
N GLY A 459 -15.01 -45.07 -27.07
CA GLY A 459 -15.73 -46.21 -26.51
C GLY A 459 -14.82 -46.94 -25.52
N PHE A 460 -14.89 -46.61 -24.23
CA PHE A 460 -14.59 -47.53 -23.13
C PHE A 460 -15.29 -47.04 -21.86
N SER A 461 -16.37 -47.74 -21.52
CA SER A 461 -16.99 -47.80 -20.21
C SER A 461 -16.43 -49.04 -19.52
N LEU A 462 -16.18 -49.02 -18.20
CA LEU A 462 -16.62 -50.08 -17.27
C LEU A 462 -16.12 -49.87 -15.82
N MET A 463 -17.14 -49.73 -14.96
CA MET A 463 -17.37 -50.43 -13.68
C MET A 463 -16.58 -50.10 -12.40
N ALA A 464 -17.38 -49.67 -11.43
CA ALA A 464 -17.24 -49.90 -10.00
C ALA A 464 -17.52 -51.37 -9.63
N HIS A 465 -16.97 -51.85 -8.50
CA HIS A 465 -17.74 -52.54 -7.44
C HIS A 465 -16.93 -52.63 -6.12
N PRO A 466 -17.61 -52.78 -4.96
CA PRO A 466 -17.06 -52.69 -3.60
C PRO A 466 -16.82 -54.08 -2.98
N THR A 467 -16.10 -54.12 -1.86
CA THR A 467 -16.14 -55.26 -0.93
C THR A 467 -16.20 -54.76 0.51
N GLY A 468 -17.20 -55.26 1.24
CA GLY A 468 -17.32 -55.11 2.68
C GLY A 468 -16.69 -56.29 3.42
N ALA A 469 -16.38 -56.08 4.70
CA ALA A 469 -16.19 -57.15 5.67
C ALA A 469 -16.49 -56.60 7.08
N ASP A 470 -17.50 -57.17 7.71
CA ASP A 470 -17.88 -56.98 9.12
C ASP A 470 -16.82 -57.58 10.06
N LYS A 471 -16.49 -56.89 11.15
CA LYS A 471 -16.08 -57.50 12.43
C LYS A 471 -16.53 -56.65 13.62
N GLU A 472 -17.11 -57.36 14.59
CA GLU A 472 -17.66 -56.90 15.86
C GLU A 472 -16.67 -56.07 16.70
N ALA A 473 -17.13 -54.97 17.29
CA ALA A 473 -16.34 -54.14 18.20
C ALA A 473 -16.92 -54.19 19.64
N SER A 474 -16.02 -54.44 20.59
CA SER A 474 -16.29 -54.65 22.03
C SER A 474 -16.79 -53.40 22.77
N PRO A 475 -17.36 -53.55 24.00
CA PRO A 475 -17.99 -52.45 24.75
C PRO A 475 -17.07 -51.27 25.09
N SER A 476 -15.74 -51.43 25.06
CA SER A 476 -14.77 -50.36 25.34
C SER A 476 -14.56 -49.38 24.17
N SER A 477 -14.84 -49.81 22.93
CA SER A 477 -14.74 -48.96 21.74
C SER A 477 -15.84 -47.89 21.69
N LYS A 478 -17.04 -48.20 22.18
CA LYS A 478 -18.18 -47.26 22.18
C LYS A 478 -17.98 -46.12 23.18
N ALA A 479 -17.35 -46.39 24.33
CA ALA A 479 -17.02 -45.36 25.32
C ALA A 479 -15.98 -44.36 24.80
N PHE A 480 -14.93 -44.83 24.11
CA PHE A 480 -13.92 -43.98 23.50
C PHE A 480 -14.51 -43.13 22.35
N THR A 481 -15.35 -43.73 21.51
CA THR A 481 -15.98 -43.02 20.38
C THR A 481 -16.93 -41.92 20.86
N ASN A 482 -17.66 -42.16 21.96
CA ASN A 482 -18.54 -41.16 22.57
C ASN A 482 -17.76 -40.02 23.26
N ALA A 483 -16.60 -40.31 23.87
CA ALA A 483 -15.73 -39.30 24.45
C ALA A 483 -15.10 -38.38 23.37
N VAL A 484 -14.68 -38.96 22.24
CA VAL A 484 -14.16 -38.20 21.09
C VAL A 484 -15.25 -37.34 20.44
N ARG A 485 -16.48 -37.86 20.36
CA ARG A 485 -17.64 -37.08 19.86
C ARG A 485 -18.00 -35.92 20.79
N ALA A 486 -17.99 -36.15 22.11
CA ALA A 486 -18.23 -35.10 23.10
C ALA A 486 -17.09 -34.05 23.17
N SER A 487 -15.86 -34.43 22.82
CA SER A 487 -14.73 -33.49 22.65
C SER A 487 -14.91 -32.64 21.39
N ARG A 488 -15.28 -33.25 20.26
CA ARG A 488 -15.55 -32.52 19.01
C ARG A 488 -16.76 -31.59 19.11
N GLU A 489 -17.79 -31.95 19.86
CA GLU A 489 -18.94 -31.07 20.12
C GLU A 489 -18.61 -29.91 21.09
N ARG A 490 -17.62 -30.08 21.97
CA ARG A 490 -17.07 -29.01 22.81
C ARG A 490 -16.15 -28.08 22.03
N GLU A 491 -15.27 -28.63 21.19
CA GLU A 491 -14.45 -27.85 20.24
C GLU A 491 -15.31 -27.10 19.23
N GLY A 492 -16.40 -27.70 18.73
CA GLY A 492 -17.36 -27.03 17.85
C GLY A 492 -18.13 -25.88 18.53
N ARG A 493 -18.45 -26.02 19.83
CA ARG A 493 -19.07 -24.94 20.62
C ARG A 493 -18.09 -23.82 20.98
N LEU A 494 -16.82 -24.15 21.24
CA LEU A 494 -15.74 -23.18 21.43
C LEU A 494 -15.39 -22.46 20.13
N ALA A 495 -15.43 -23.14 18.98
CA ALA A 495 -15.26 -22.55 17.66
C ALA A 495 -16.43 -21.62 17.27
N MET A 496 -17.67 -21.95 17.67
CA MET A 496 -18.82 -21.06 17.45
C MET A 496 -18.80 -19.80 18.35
N THR A 497 -18.30 -19.91 19.58
CA THR A 497 -18.15 -18.74 20.48
C THR A 497 -16.95 -17.86 20.07
N ALA A 498 -15.85 -18.45 19.60
CA ALA A 498 -14.75 -17.72 18.98
C ALA A 498 -15.15 -17.05 17.65
N SER A 499 -16.03 -17.69 16.86
CA SER A 499 -16.66 -17.10 15.67
C SER A 499 -17.46 -15.85 16.02
N ALA A 500 -18.25 -15.85 17.09
CA ALA A 500 -19.04 -14.68 17.52
C ALA A 500 -18.17 -13.47 17.91
N GLN A 501 -16.99 -13.68 18.51
CA GLN A 501 -16.00 -12.62 18.75
C GLN A 501 -15.21 -12.20 17.50
N ARG A 502 -15.17 -13.04 16.47
CA ARG A 502 -14.53 -12.73 15.17
C ARG A 502 -15.34 -11.72 14.34
N TRP A 503 -16.62 -11.54 14.64
CA TRP A 503 -17.49 -10.55 13.99
C TRP A 503 -17.42 -9.16 14.62
N SER A 504 -17.09 -9.04 15.91
CA SER A 504 -17.06 -7.74 16.61
C SER A 504 -15.78 -6.92 16.35
N SER A 505 -14.77 -7.50 15.69
CA SER A 505 -13.51 -6.85 15.32
C SER A 505 -13.40 -6.44 13.84
N LEU A 506 -14.52 -6.47 13.08
CA LEU A 506 -14.58 -6.20 11.63
C LEU A 506 -14.88 -4.73 11.25
#